data_AF-A0A0Q4HC68-F1
#
_entry.id   AF-A0A0Q4HC68-F1
#
_cell.length_a   1.000
_cell.length_b   1.000
_cell.length_c   1.000
_cell.angle_alpha   90.00
_cell.angle_beta   90.00
_cell.angle_gamma   90.00
#
_symmetry.space_group_name_H-M   'P 1'
#
loop_
_entity.id
_entity.type
_entity.pdbx_description
1 polymer ?
#
loop_
_entity_poly.entity_id
_entity_poly.type
_entity_poly.pdbx_seq_one_letter_code
_entity_poly.pdbx_strand_id
1 'polypeptide(L)'
;MPDAEMVGVDRACRCAIAAPARAKDGYDLWLRYGPLPTVQTGTVAMQPTGIVRDERDPTFDLAAAKLARGLSGLTRRAVADGRVADGAIVIGTAKAARIAG
;
A
#
# COMPACT_ATOMS: atom_id res chain seq x y z
N MET A 1 -19.01 61.60 -28.40
CA MET A 1 -20.18 60.71 -28.60
C MET A 1 -19.84 59.79 -29.75
N PRO A 2 -19.89 58.46 -29.53
CA PRO A 2 -18.69 57.63 -29.67
C PRO A 2 -18.90 56.42 -30.59
N ASP A 3 -17.81 55.80 -31.04
CA ASP A 3 -17.80 54.35 -31.19
C ASP A 3 -16.56 53.82 -30.47
N ALA A 4 -16.84 53.22 -29.32
CA ALA A 4 -15.87 52.64 -28.42
C ALA A 4 -15.33 51.34 -29.02
N GLU A 5 -14.02 51.27 -29.21
CA GLU A 5 -13.36 49.97 -29.30
C GLU A 5 -13.60 49.22 -27.99
N MET A 6 -14.54 48.27 -28.05
CA MET A 6 -14.65 47.19 -27.09
C MET A 6 -13.36 46.37 -27.18
N VAL A 7 -12.39 46.72 -26.36
CA VAL A 7 -11.33 45.80 -25.96
C VAL A 7 -12.02 44.58 -25.37
N GLY A 8 -12.13 43.54 -26.18
CA GLY A 8 -12.57 42.23 -25.75
C GLY A 8 -11.64 41.79 -24.63
N VAL A 9 -12.11 41.90 -23.39
CA VAL A 9 -11.57 41.12 -22.30
C VAL A 9 -11.91 39.69 -22.65
N ASP A 10 -11.00 39.05 -23.39
CA ASP A 10 -10.98 37.62 -23.62
C ASP A 10 -10.75 36.99 -22.26
N ARG A 11 -11.87 36.81 -21.55
CA ARG A 11 -11.94 36.20 -20.24
C ARG A 11 -11.73 34.71 -20.48
N ALA A 12 -10.50 34.35 -20.81
CA ALA A 12 -10.04 32.99 -20.86
C ALA A 12 -10.30 32.41 -19.47
N CYS A 13 -11.43 31.71 -19.38
CA CYS A 13 -11.89 31.05 -18.17
C CYS A 13 -10.87 29.94 -17.94
N ARG A 14 -9.85 30.25 -17.12
CA ARG A 14 -8.78 29.34 -16.75
C ARG A 14 -9.42 28.26 -15.88
N CYS A 15 -9.98 27.23 -16.52
CA CYS A 15 -10.45 26.04 -15.85
C CYS A 15 -9.23 25.38 -15.20
N ALA A 16 -9.04 25.61 -13.91
CA ALA A 16 -8.10 24.85 -13.11
C ALA A 16 -8.51 23.38 -13.20
N ILE A 17 -7.69 22.57 -13.86
CA ILE A 17 -7.85 21.12 -13.90
C ILE A 17 -7.49 20.65 -12.49
N ALA A 18 -8.47 20.60 -11.60
CA ALA A 18 -8.28 20.04 -10.28
C ALA A 18 -7.90 18.57 -10.46
N ALA A 19 -6.65 18.22 -10.16
CA ALA A 19 -6.25 16.83 -10.06
C ALA A 19 -7.25 16.17 -9.09
N PRO A 20 -7.85 15.02 -9.45
CA PRO A 20 -8.78 14.36 -8.56
C PRO A 20 -8.05 14.12 -7.25
N ALA A 21 -8.48 14.81 -6.21
CA ALA A 21 -8.08 14.46 -4.87
C ALA A 21 -8.53 13.01 -4.70
N ARG A 22 -7.60 12.06 -4.70
CA ARG A 22 -7.86 10.70 -4.21
C ARG A 22 -8.08 10.81 -2.71
N ALA A 23 -9.21 11.41 -2.34
CA ALA A 23 -9.75 11.31 -1.01
C ALA A 23 -9.84 9.82 -0.73
N LYS A 24 -9.42 9.43 0.48
CA LYS A 24 -9.70 8.09 0.97
C LYS A 24 -11.23 7.97 0.97
N ASP A 25 -11.76 7.28 -0.03
CA ASP A 25 -13.19 7.06 -0.27
C ASP A 25 -13.86 6.21 0.82
N GLY A 26 -13.08 5.76 1.80
CA GLY A 26 -13.52 4.94 2.91
C GLY A 26 -13.54 3.45 2.58
N TYR A 27 -13.30 3.06 1.34
CA TYR A 27 -13.40 1.67 0.88
C TYR A 27 -12.47 0.72 1.65
N ASP A 28 -11.24 1.16 1.93
CA ASP A 28 -10.28 0.35 2.68
C ASP A 28 -10.63 0.25 4.19
N LEU A 29 -11.64 0.98 4.68
CA LEU A 29 -12.05 1.00 6.10
C LEU A 29 -10.85 1.12 7.05
N TRP A 30 -10.61 0.11 7.91
CA TRP A 30 -9.46 0.03 8.81
C TRP A 30 -8.21 -0.59 8.16
N LEU A 31 -8.32 -1.25 7.00
CA LEU A 31 -7.22 -1.89 6.27
C LEU A 31 -6.41 -0.89 5.43
N ARG A 32 -6.10 0.26 6.03
CA ARG A 32 -5.33 1.34 5.40
C ARG A 32 -3.84 1.06 5.55
N TYR A 33 -3.30 0.23 4.67
CA TYR A 33 -1.87 -0.07 4.59
C TYR A 33 -1.05 1.09 3.99
N GLY A 34 -1.18 2.28 4.58
CA GLY A 34 -0.39 3.45 4.21
C GLY A 34 0.98 3.45 4.91
N PRO A 35 1.93 4.30 4.47
CA PRO A 35 3.26 4.35 5.06
C PRO A 35 3.22 4.61 6.58
N LEU A 36 4.03 3.87 7.32
CA LEU A 36 4.24 4.10 8.75
C LEU A 36 4.89 5.48 8.99
N PRO A 37 4.67 6.09 10.16
CA PRO A 37 5.44 7.26 10.59
C PRO A 37 6.94 6.94 10.60
N THR A 38 7.77 7.93 10.24
CA THR A 38 9.22 7.76 10.03
C THR A 38 9.95 7.12 11.21
N VAL A 39 9.51 7.41 12.44
CA VAL A 39 10.06 6.85 13.70
C VAL A 39 9.90 5.33 13.76
N GLN A 40 8.81 4.79 13.19
CA GLN A 40 8.50 3.35 13.20
C GLN A 40 9.04 2.64 11.95
N THR A 41 9.17 3.36 10.83
CA THR A 41 9.63 2.79 9.56
C THR A 41 11.02 2.19 9.68
N GLY A 42 11.96 2.81 10.40
CA GLY A 42 13.35 2.32 10.47
C GLY A 42 13.46 0.89 10.98
N THR A 43 12.89 0.60 12.14
CA THR A 43 12.95 -0.73 12.76
C THR A 43 12.09 -1.74 12.01
N VAL A 44 10.88 -1.36 11.58
CA VAL A 44 9.92 -2.30 10.98
C VAL A 44 10.24 -2.57 9.51
N ALA A 45 10.70 -1.59 8.73
CA ALA A 45 10.93 -1.77 7.30
C ALA A 45 12.06 -2.76 6.98
N MET A 46 13.00 -2.96 7.90
CA MET A 46 14.11 -3.89 7.73
C MET A 46 13.76 -5.34 8.08
N GLN A 47 12.70 -5.57 8.86
CA GLN A 47 12.41 -6.90 9.41
C GLN A 47 11.86 -7.91 8.40
N PRO A 48 10.78 -7.64 7.64
CA PRO A 48 10.15 -8.67 6.81
C PRO A 48 10.94 -8.93 5.52
N THR A 49 11.78 -9.95 5.48
CA THR A 49 12.60 -10.27 4.30
C THR A 49 11.85 -11.09 3.24
N GLY A 50 10.79 -11.78 3.65
CA GLY A 50 9.90 -12.52 2.76
C GLY A 50 8.75 -13.18 3.51
N ILE A 51 7.77 -13.69 2.77
CA ILE A 51 6.63 -14.45 3.31
C ILE A 51 6.76 -15.90 2.90
N VAL A 52 6.60 -16.82 3.85
CA VAL A 52 6.68 -18.26 3.62
C VAL A 52 5.38 -18.91 4.06
N ARG A 53 4.74 -19.63 3.14
CA ARG A 53 3.57 -20.48 3.42
C ARG A 53 4.04 -21.88 3.75
N ASP A 54 3.70 -22.38 4.93
CA ASP A 54 4.03 -23.75 5.34
C ASP A 54 2.96 -24.78 4.95
N GLU A 55 1.78 -24.29 4.55
CA GLU A 55 0.66 -25.06 4.03
C GLU A 55 0.23 -24.49 2.67
N ARG A 56 -0.26 -25.37 1.78
CA ARG A 56 -0.76 -24.99 0.45
C ARG A 56 -2.28 -25.18 0.40
N ASP A 57 -3.00 -24.12 0.71
CA ASP A 57 -4.46 -24.01 0.64
C ASP A 57 -4.84 -22.59 0.19
N PRO A 58 -5.97 -22.38 -0.53
CA PRO A 58 -6.39 -21.06 -0.99
C PRO A 58 -6.45 -19.98 0.10
N THR A 59 -6.70 -20.37 1.35
CA THR A 59 -6.70 -19.45 2.50
C THR A 59 -5.29 -18.91 2.77
N PHE A 60 -4.27 -19.76 2.72
CA PHE A 60 -2.87 -19.35 2.93
C PHE A 60 -2.34 -18.52 1.76
N ASP A 61 -2.76 -18.82 0.54
CA ASP A 61 -2.43 -17.99 -0.63
C ASP A 61 -3.02 -16.59 -0.51
N LEU A 62 -4.28 -16.47 -0.10
CA LEU A 62 -4.92 -15.19 0.15
C LEU A 62 -4.26 -14.46 1.33
N ALA A 63 -3.94 -15.15 2.42
CA ALA A 63 -3.26 -14.57 3.57
C ALA A 63 -1.87 -14.03 3.19
N ALA A 64 -1.08 -14.79 2.43
CA ALA A 64 0.22 -14.35 1.93
C ALA A 64 0.10 -13.09 1.07
N ALA A 65 -0.87 -13.07 0.13
CA ALA A 65 -1.11 -11.91 -0.72
C ALA A 65 -1.53 -10.66 0.09
N LYS A 66 -2.38 -10.84 1.11
CA LYS A 66 -2.79 -9.73 2.00
C LYS A 66 -1.63 -9.20 2.83
N LEU A 67 -0.80 -10.10 3.36
CA LEU A 67 0.38 -9.74 4.15
C LEU A 67 1.41 -9.01 3.26
N ALA A 68 1.65 -9.50 2.04
CA ALA A 68 2.52 -8.86 1.06
C ALA A 68 2.06 -7.43 0.73
N ARG A 69 0.77 -7.24 0.42
CA ARG A 69 0.17 -5.91 0.19
C ARG A 69 0.35 -5.01 1.42
N GLY A 70 0.03 -5.55 2.60
CA GLY A 70 0.05 -4.78 3.84
C GLY A 70 1.45 -4.29 4.20
N LEU A 71 2.41 -5.21 4.27
CA LEU A 71 3.80 -4.90 4.60
C LEU A 71 4.43 -3.99 3.55
N SER A 72 4.12 -4.20 2.26
CA SER A 72 4.66 -3.35 1.20
C SER A 72 4.18 -1.91 1.32
N GLY A 73 2.91 -1.71 1.64
CA GLY A 73 2.33 -0.38 1.86
C GLY A 73 2.88 0.30 3.13
N LEU A 74 2.88 -0.43 4.25
CA LEU A 74 3.35 0.08 5.55
C LEU A 74 4.83 0.47 5.53
N THR A 75 5.68 -0.32 4.87
CA THR A 75 7.15 -0.14 4.89
C THR A 75 7.69 0.65 3.71
N ARG A 76 6.87 0.90 2.67
CA ARG A 76 7.28 1.43 1.36
C ARG A 76 8.39 0.60 0.67
N ARG A 77 8.48 -0.68 0.99
CA ARG A 77 9.42 -1.63 0.36
C ARG A 77 8.64 -2.83 -0.15
N ALA A 78 8.96 -3.32 -1.35
CA ALA A 78 8.35 -4.55 -1.84
C ALA A 78 8.66 -5.73 -0.90
N VAL A 79 7.61 -6.36 -0.39
CA VAL A 79 7.65 -7.63 0.34
C VAL A 79 6.89 -8.65 -0.49
N ALA A 80 7.53 -9.78 -0.78
CA ALA A 80 7.00 -10.83 -1.62
C ALA A 80 7.22 -12.20 -0.96
N ASP A 81 6.79 -13.25 -1.66
CA ASP A 81 7.14 -14.62 -1.31
C ASP A 81 8.65 -14.80 -1.23
N GLY A 82 9.09 -15.65 -0.31
CA GLY A 82 10.50 -15.91 -0.08
C GLY A 82 10.78 -17.34 0.37
N ARG A 83 12.01 -17.52 0.85
CA ARG A 83 12.45 -18.74 1.53
C ARG A 83 12.62 -18.45 3.02
N VAL A 84 12.69 -19.52 3.81
CA VAL A 84 13.05 -19.41 5.23
C VAL A 84 14.46 -18.82 5.33
N ALA A 85 14.53 -17.65 5.97
CA ALA A 85 15.74 -16.89 6.26
C ALA A 85 15.44 -15.93 7.41
N ASP A 86 16.46 -15.28 7.95
CA ASP A 86 16.29 -14.27 8.99
C ASP A 86 15.34 -13.16 8.54
N GLY A 87 14.38 -12.84 9.40
CA GLY A 87 13.32 -11.86 9.11
C GLY A 87 12.19 -12.37 8.22
N ALA A 88 12.18 -13.63 7.79
CA ALA A 88 11.05 -14.19 7.08
C ALA A 88 9.84 -14.35 8.01
N ILE A 89 8.65 -14.03 7.51
CA ILE A 89 7.39 -14.31 8.21
C ILE A 89 6.83 -15.62 7.69
N VAL A 90 6.80 -16.63 8.56
CA VAL A 90 6.24 -17.96 8.26
C VAL A 90 4.78 -17.99 8.73
N ILE A 91 3.88 -18.38 7.84
CA ILE A 91 2.45 -18.56 8.13
C ILE A 91 2.04 -20.03 7.92
N GLY A 92 1.29 -20.57 8.87
CA GLY A 92 0.85 -21.95 8.90
C GLY A 92 0.10 -22.26 10.19
N THR A 93 -0.32 -23.52 10.38
CA THR A 93 -0.85 -24.02 11.65
C THR A 93 0.18 -24.85 12.40
N ALA A 94 -0.14 -25.24 13.64
CA ALA A 94 0.69 -26.16 14.42
C ALA A 94 0.77 -27.58 13.83
N LYS A 95 0.05 -27.90 12.74
CA LYS A 95 0.24 -29.17 12.02
C LYS A 95 1.49 -29.15 11.14
N ALA A 96 1.97 -27.97 10.79
CA ALA A 96 3.10 -27.82 9.90
C ALA A 96 4.41 -28.04 10.67
N ALA A 97 5.25 -28.94 10.17
CA ALA A 97 6.45 -29.41 10.88
C ALA A 97 7.50 -28.31 11.13
N ARG A 98 7.43 -27.18 10.42
CA ARG A 98 8.32 -26.02 10.66
C ARG A 98 7.86 -25.17 11.85
N ILE A 99 6.59 -25.28 12.25
CA ILE A 99 5.95 -24.47 13.29
C ILE A 99 5.74 -25.29 14.58
N ALA A 100 5.45 -26.59 14.45
CA ALA A 100 5.49 -27.53 15.55
C ALA A 100 6.94 -27.74 15.97
N GLY A 101 7.35 -27.17 17.11
CA GLY A 101 8.72 -27.23 17.62
C GLY A 101 9.26 -28.63 17.88
#